data_AF-A0A453E2Y9-F1
#
_entry.id   AF-A0A453E2Y9-F1
#
_cell.length_a   1.000
_cell.length_b   1.000
_cell.length_c   1.000
_cell.angle_alpha   90.00
_cell.angle_beta   90.00
_cell.angle_gamma   90.00
#
_symmetry.space_group_name_H-M   'P 1'
#
loop_
_entity.id
_entity.type
_entity.pdbx_description
1 polymer ?
#
loop_
_entity_poly.entity_id
_entity_poly.type
_entity_poly.pdbx_seq_one_letter_code
_entity_poly.pdbx_strand_id
1 'polypeptide(L)'
;GVWWNVLVEVAAAVYSADNGIKKQWLLDALDIGCVTAHPSTALRFVGLLCGSCCVYMPLLIVNPTNVLSDLPVTLPSFLSSSIWNDLRNSAADKLWLLTTRIYTWAEQLTRGEGLPCHDHIHGSEAENATFLANMLRSTCFAVEDHLAVDKQLKLANLEAL
;
A
#
# COMPACT_ATOMS: atom_id res chain seq x y z
N GLY A 1 16.32 -1.21 -9.63
CA GLY A 1 16.88 0.15 -9.48
C GLY A 1 17.64 0.26 -8.18
N VAL A 2 18.55 1.23 -8.03
CA VAL A 2 19.44 1.36 -6.86
C VAL A 2 18.67 1.40 -5.53
N TRP A 3 17.51 2.07 -5.50
CA TRP A 3 16.64 2.14 -4.32
C TRP A 3 16.01 0.81 -3.91
N TRP A 4 15.81 -0.13 -4.84
CA TRP A 4 15.17 -1.41 -4.53
C TRP A 4 16.03 -2.22 -3.55
N ASN A 5 17.33 -2.30 -3.80
CA ASN A 5 18.24 -3.06 -2.93
C ASN A 5 18.25 -2.48 -1.51
N VAL A 6 18.21 -1.15 -1.38
CA VAL A 6 18.10 -0.48 -0.08
C VAL A 6 16.80 -0.86 0.64
N LEU A 7 15.65 -0.86 -0.05
CA LEU A 7 14.38 -1.28 0.55
C LEU A 7 14.41 -2.74 1.02
N VAL A 8 15.07 -3.62 0.25
CA VAL A 8 15.22 -5.04 0.59
C VAL A 8 16.11 -5.22 1.82
N GLU A 9 17.25 -4.52 1.89
CA GLU A 9 18.15 -4.56 3.04
C GLU A 9 17.45 -4.04 4.31
N VAL A 10 16.72 -2.93 4.20
CA VAL A 10 15.93 -2.39 5.31
C VAL A 10 14.85 -3.38 5.74
N ALA A 11 14.11 -3.97 4.80
CA ALA A 11 13.08 -4.96 5.12
C ALA A 11 13.68 -6.21 5.81
N ALA A 12 14.87 -6.66 5.39
CA ALA A 12 15.58 -7.76 6.03
C ALA A 12 16.01 -7.41 7.47
N ALA A 13 16.43 -6.17 7.73
CA ALA A 13 16.73 -5.71 9.08
C ALA A 13 15.48 -5.58 9.95
N VAL A 14 14.35 -5.12 9.39
CA VAL A 14 13.07 -5.03 10.11
C VAL A 14 12.49 -6.42 10.39
N TYR A 15 12.72 -7.40 9.52
CA TYR A 15 12.26 -8.77 9.69
C TYR A 15 12.78 -9.41 11.00
N SER A 16 14.03 -9.15 11.38
CA SER A 16 14.61 -9.66 12.63
C SER A 16 14.27 -8.81 13.87
N ALA A 17 13.60 -7.67 13.69
CA ALA A 17 13.24 -6.77 14.77
C ALA A 17 11.98 -7.22 15.53
N ASP A 18 11.76 -6.60 16.69
CA ASP A 18 10.57 -6.81 17.50
C ASP A 18 9.29 -6.41 16.78
N ASN A 19 8.18 -7.04 17.16
CA ASN A 19 6.87 -6.77 16.56
C ASN A 19 6.49 -5.29 16.66
N GLY A 20 6.82 -4.59 17.75
CA GLY A 20 6.56 -3.15 17.88
C GLY A 20 7.27 -2.30 16.81
N ILE A 21 8.51 -2.65 16.47
CA ILE A 21 9.28 -1.98 15.42
C ILE A 21 8.63 -2.25 14.06
N LYS A 22 8.26 -3.51 13.77
CA LYS A 22 7.54 -3.89 12.54
C LYS A 22 6.24 -3.10 12.36
N LYS A 23 5.46 -2.91 13.44
CA LYS A 23 4.22 -2.08 13.42
C LYS A 23 4.53 -0.67 12.97
N GLN A 24 5.52 -0.05 13.62
CA GLN A 24 5.85 1.35 13.38
C GLN A 24 6.31 1.56 11.94
N TRP A 25 7.20 0.70 11.44
CA TRP A 25 7.66 0.76 10.04
C TRP A 25 6.53 0.62 9.03
N LEU A 26 5.53 -0.24 9.29
CA LEU A 26 4.36 -0.35 8.41
C LEU A 26 3.52 0.93 8.40
N LEU A 27 3.23 1.51 9.57
CA LEU A 27 2.47 2.76 9.65
C LEU A 27 3.21 3.91 9.00
N ASP A 28 4.50 4.05 9.31
CA ASP A 28 5.34 5.11 8.77
C ASP A 28 5.42 5.01 7.24
N ALA A 29 5.54 3.79 6.70
CA ALA A 29 5.54 3.57 5.26
C ALA A 29 4.20 3.95 4.61
N LEU A 30 3.06 3.63 5.24
CA LEU A 30 1.74 4.03 4.77
C LEU A 30 1.54 5.55 4.84
N ASP A 31 2.00 6.19 5.92
CA ASP A 31 1.94 7.65 6.08
C ASP A 31 2.80 8.37 5.04
N ILE A 32 4.02 7.90 4.81
CA ILE A 32 4.88 8.40 3.74
C ILE A 32 4.17 8.23 2.40
N GLY A 33 3.54 7.08 2.14
CA GLY A 33 2.74 6.83 0.94
C GLY A 33 1.64 7.89 0.73
N CYS A 34 0.98 8.32 1.80
CA CYS A 34 -0.10 9.30 1.75
C CYS A 34 0.37 10.71 1.35
N VAL A 35 1.65 11.05 1.53
CA VAL A 35 2.17 12.42 1.28
C VAL A 35 3.29 12.51 0.23
N THR A 36 3.97 11.41 -0.06
CA THR A 36 5.13 11.39 -0.97
C THR A 36 4.72 11.63 -2.42
N ALA A 37 5.64 12.21 -3.20
CA ALA A 37 5.48 12.32 -4.65
C ALA A 37 5.68 10.99 -5.39
N HIS A 38 6.27 9.97 -4.74
CA HIS A 38 6.56 8.67 -5.35
C HIS A 38 5.89 7.51 -4.57
N PRO A 39 4.54 7.44 -4.58
CA PRO A 39 3.81 6.47 -3.76
C PRO A 39 4.14 5.01 -4.12
N SER A 40 4.51 4.69 -5.37
CA SER A 40 4.94 3.35 -5.73
C SER A 40 6.11 2.84 -4.88
N THR A 41 7.02 3.73 -4.48
CA THR A 41 8.20 3.36 -3.68
C THR A 41 7.80 3.01 -2.25
N ALA A 42 6.88 3.79 -1.66
CA ALA A 42 6.33 3.49 -0.34
C ALA A 42 5.53 2.18 -0.35
N LEU A 43 4.67 1.97 -1.35
CA LEU A 43 3.86 0.76 -1.51
C LEU A 43 4.70 -0.49 -1.70
N ARG A 44 5.78 -0.38 -2.48
CA ARG A 44 6.76 -1.46 -2.66
C ARG A 44 7.39 -1.88 -1.34
N PHE A 45 7.71 -0.91 -0.49
CA PHE A 45 8.25 -1.20 0.84
C PHE A 45 7.20 -1.79 1.78
N VAL A 46 5.96 -1.28 1.77
CA VAL A 46 4.83 -1.88 2.48
C VAL A 46 4.66 -3.35 2.10
N GLY A 47 4.65 -3.66 0.80
CA GLY A 47 4.55 -5.04 0.34
C GLY A 47 5.73 -5.91 0.77
N LEU A 48 6.96 -5.37 0.82
CA LEU A 48 8.12 -6.12 1.34
C LEU A 48 7.97 -6.45 2.82
N LEU A 49 7.52 -5.49 3.63
CA LEU A 49 7.28 -5.70 5.05
C LEU A 49 6.17 -6.73 5.29
N CYS A 50 5.03 -6.60 4.61
CA CYS A 50 3.93 -7.53 4.73
C CYS A 50 4.33 -8.93 4.23
N GLY A 51 4.98 -9.01 3.07
CA GLY A 51 5.42 -10.26 2.49
C GLY A 51 6.45 -11.01 3.34
N SER A 52 7.45 -10.30 3.86
CA SER A 52 8.48 -10.90 4.73
C SER A 52 7.96 -11.31 6.11
N CYS A 53 6.87 -10.70 6.59
CA CYS A 53 6.37 -10.93 7.95
C CYS A 53 5.01 -11.66 8.00
N CYS A 54 4.49 -12.12 6.87
CA CYS A 54 3.25 -12.91 6.80
C CYS A 54 3.54 -14.42 6.62
N VAL A 55 2.50 -15.25 6.64
CA VAL A 55 2.64 -16.71 6.55
C VAL A 55 3.15 -17.22 5.19
N TYR A 56 3.10 -16.38 4.15
CA TYR A 56 3.53 -16.71 2.78
C TYR A 56 5.02 -16.44 2.51
N MET A 57 5.77 -16.04 3.54
CA MET A 57 7.18 -15.66 3.50
C MET A 57 8.12 -16.57 2.67
N PRO A 58 7.98 -17.92 2.62
CA PRO A 58 8.88 -18.75 1.80
C PRO A 58 8.67 -18.64 0.28
N LEU A 59 7.55 -18.04 -0.17
CA LEU A 59 7.13 -18.08 -1.58
C LEU A 59 7.25 -16.74 -2.31
N LEU A 60 7.40 -15.64 -1.58
CA LEU A 60 7.33 -14.30 -2.18
C LEU A 60 8.70 -13.88 -2.73
N ILE A 61 8.78 -13.87 -4.06
CA ILE A 61 9.94 -13.42 -4.81
C ILE A 61 10.11 -11.92 -4.59
N VAL A 62 11.33 -11.49 -4.24
CA VAL A 62 11.74 -10.09 -4.02
C VAL A 62 11.81 -9.34 -5.36
N ASN A 63 10.69 -9.28 -6.08
CA ASN A 63 10.52 -8.54 -7.32
C ASN A 63 9.65 -7.29 -7.05
N PRO A 64 10.06 -6.08 -7.48
CA PRO A 64 9.33 -4.83 -7.21
C PRO A 64 7.87 -4.81 -7.65
N THR A 65 7.52 -5.57 -8.68
CA THR A 65 6.15 -5.62 -9.23
C THR A 65 5.33 -6.68 -8.52
N ASN A 66 5.91 -7.88 -8.31
CA ASN A 66 5.20 -8.98 -7.63
C ASN A 66 4.82 -8.59 -6.20
N VAL A 67 5.72 -7.91 -5.50
CA VAL A 67 5.45 -7.42 -4.15
C VAL A 67 4.22 -6.50 -4.08
N LEU A 68 3.93 -5.76 -5.15
CA LEU A 68 2.71 -4.97 -5.25
C LEU A 68 1.49 -5.83 -5.59
N SER A 69 1.60 -6.74 -6.57
CA SER A 69 0.47 -7.63 -6.92
C SER A 69 0.06 -8.57 -5.80
N ASP A 70 0.99 -8.92 -4.93
CA ASP A 70 0.77 -9.81 -3.79
C ASP A 70 0.26 -9.06 -2.56
N LEU A 71 0.24 -7.73 -2.58
CA LEU A 71 -0.18 -6.89 -1.45
C LEU A 71 -1.62 -7.20 -0.96
N PRO A 72 -2.63 -7.41 -1.84
CA PRO A 72 -3.98 -7.78 -1.43
C PRO A 72 -4.05 -9.10 -0.64
N VAL A 73 -3.04 -9.95 -0.73
CA VAL A 73 -2.97 -11.23 0.01
C VAL A 73 -2.06 -11.11 1.24
N THR A 74 -0.91 -10.47 1.07
CA THR A 74 0.13 -10.41 2.10
C THR A 74 -0.22 -9.44 3.22
N LEU A 75 -0.86 -8.30 2.92
CA LEU A 75 -1.22 -7.31 3.94
C LEU A 75 -2.32 -7.82 4.89
N PRO A 76 -3.45 -8.37 4.42
CA PRO A 76 -4.44 -8.97 5.32
C PRO A 76 -3.87 -10.14 6.12
N SER A 77 -3.02 -10.96 5.50
CA SER A 77 -2.34 -12.06 6.19
C SER A 77 -1.36 -11.58 7.27
N PHE A 78 -0.63 -10.50 7.00
CA PHE A 78 0.20 -9.87 8.03
C PHE A 78 -0.66 -9.39 9.19
N LEU A 79 -1.79 -8.72 8.89
CA LEU A 79 -2.71 -8.20 9.88
C LEU A 79 -3.50 -9.29 10.63
N SER A 80 -3.63 -10.52 10.09
CA SER A 80 -4.54 -11.56 10.59
C SER A 80 -4.22 -12.03 12.02
N SER A 81 -2.97 -11.87 12.47
CA SER A 81 -2.57 -12.20 13.84
C SER A 81 -3.13 -11.20 14.86
N SER A 82 -3.56 -11.72 16.03
CA SER A 82 -4.12 -10.92 17.13
C SER A 82 -3.12 -9.91 17.71
N ILE A 83 -1.83 -10.10 17.45
CA ILE A 83 -0.75 -9.18 17.81
C ILE A 83 -0.97 -7.79 17.18
N TRP A 84 -1.73 -7.70 16.08
CA TRP A 84 -1.89 -6.49 15.28
C TRP A 84 -3.26 -5.80 15.44
N ASN A 85 -4.08 -6.19 16.42
CA ASN A 85 -5.45 -5.66 16.58
C ASN A 85 -5.51 -4.12 16.66
N ASP A 86 -4.65 -3.50 17.47
CA ASP A 86 -4.61 -2.03 17.60
C ASP A 86 -4.15 -1.33 16.32
N LEU A 87 -3.43 -2.05 15.47
CA LEU A 87 -2.85 -1.54 14.21
C LEU A 87 -3.85 -1.57 13.06
N ARG A 88 -4.71 -2.59 13.01
CA ARG A 88 -5.57 -2.89 11.85
C ARG A 88 -6.39 -1.70 11.38
N ASN A 89 -7.09 -1.06 12.30
CA ASN A 89 -7.96 0.06 11.96
C ASN A 89 -7.14 1.26 11.46
N SER A 90 -6.01 1.56 12.11
CA SER A 90 -5.13 2.64 11.68
C SER A 90 -4.48 2.34 10.32
N ALA A 91 -4.10 1.10 10.06
CA ALA A 91 -3.51 0.68 8.79
C ALA A 91 -4.56 0.72 7.67
N ALA A 92 -5.78 0.24 7.92
CA ALA A 92 -6.90 0.30 6.99
C ALA A 92 -7.28 1.75 6.66
N ASP A 93 -7.32 2.63 7.65
CA ASP A 93 -7.61 4.06 7.43
C ASP A 93 -6.55 4.76 6.58
N LYS A 94 -5.26 4.52 6.84
CA LYS A 94 -4.16 5.05 6.03
C LYS A 94 -4.15 4.46 4.62
N LEU A 95 -4.42 3.15 4.50
CA LEU A 95 -4.53 2.47 3.22
C LEU A 95 -5.69 3.04 2.38
N TRP A 96 -6.83 3.30 3.01
CA TRP A 96 -7.97 3.97 2.37
C TRP A 96 -7.60 5.37 1.89
N LEU A 97 -6.96 6.19 2.74
CA LEU A 97 -6.50 7.52 2.36
C LEU A 97 -5.57 7.46 1.13
N LEU A 98 -4.57 6.59 1.17
CA LEU A 98 -3.65 6.35 0.07
C LEU A 98 -4.36 5.90 -1.23
N THR A 99 -5.35 5.01 -1.09
CA THR A 99 -6.18 4.52 -2.20
C THR A 99 -6.95 5.66 -2.83
N THR A 100 -7.63 6.48 -2.03
CA THR A 100 -8.39 7.63 -2.56
C THR A 100 -7.49 8.61 -3.29
N ARG A 101 -6.30 8.91 -2.75
CA ARG A 101 -5.32 9.82 -3.37
C ARG A 101 -4.82 9.30 -4.73
N ILE A 102 -4.47 8.02 -4.82
CA ILE A 102 -3.95 7.45 -6.07
C ILE A 102 -5.08 7.24 -7.08
N TYR A 103 -6.27 6.83 -6.63
CA TYR A 103 -7.42 6.63 -7.50
C TYR A 103 -7.88 7.94 -8.15
N THR A 104 -8.02 9.03 -7.38
CA THR A 104 -8.40 10.34 -7.94
C THR A 104 -7.37 10.85 -8.93
N TRP A 105 -6.08 10.66 -8.64
CA TRP A 105 -5.01 11.02 -9.54
C TRP A 105 -5.00 10.17 -10.82
N ALA A 106 -5.20 8.85 -10.73
CA ALA A 106 -5.30 7.97 -11.88
C ALA A 106 -6.52 8.31 -12.75
N GLU A 107 -7.67 8.59 -12.14
CA GLU A 107 -8.89 9.02 -12.83
C GLU A 107 -8.66 10.33 -13.61
N GLN A 108 -8.00 11.32 -13.00
CA GLN A 108 -7.63 12.57 -13.68
C GLN A 108 -6.72 12.34 -14.88
N LEU A 109 -5.73 11.46 -14.76
CA LEU A 109 -4.85 11.08 -15.88
C LEU A 109 -5.65 10.44 -17.03
N THR A 110 -6.60 9.55 -16.74
CA THR A 110 -7.43 8.92 -17.79
C THR A 110 -8.35 9.91 -18.51
N ARG A 111 -8.81 10.96 -17.81
CA ARG A 111 -9.67 12.01 -18.38
C ARG A 111 -8.90 13.07 -19.17
N GLY A 112 -7.57 13.09 -19.08
CA GLY A 112 -6.72 14.10 -19.73
C GLY A 112 -6.93 15.51 -19.17
N GLU A 113 -7.51 15.64 -17.98
CA GLU A 113 -7.67 16.92 -17.29
C GLU A 113 -6.30 17.36 -16.74
N GLY A 114 -5.92 18.62 -16.98
CA GLY A 114 -4.64 19.16 -16.50
C GLY A 114 -4.53 18.99 -14.99
N LEU A 115 -3.43 18.36 -14.51
CA LEU A 115 -3.27 17.98 -13.11
C LEU A 115 -3.53 19.17 -12.17
N PRO A 116 -4.56 19.12 -11.32
CA PRO A 116 -4.70 20.11 -10.26
C PRO A 116 -3.49 19.98 -9.30
N CYS A 117 -2.88 21.11 -9.02
CA CYS A 117 -1.60 21.31 -8.33
C CYS A 117 -1.53 20.79 -6.87
N HIS A 118 -2.58 20.14 -6.35
CA HIS A 118 -2.76 20.06 -4.89
C HIS A 118 -2.18 18.82 -4.19
N ASP A 119 -1.88 17.72 -4.89
CA ASP A 119 -1.39 16.47 -4.25
C ASP A 119 -0.20 15.80 -4.98
N HIS A 120 0.69 16.61 -5.56
CA HIS A 120 1.77 16.26 -6.51
C HIS A 120 2.36 14.85 -6.36
N ILE A 121 1.72 13.86 -6.98
CA ILE A 121 2.36 12.62 -7.42
C ILE A 121 3.18 12.98 -8.64
N HIS A 122 4.46 12.58 -8.65
CA HIS A 122 5.38 12.91 -9.71
C HIS A 122 4.97 12.22 -11.02
N GLY A 123 5.12 12.92 -12.15
CA GLY A 123 4.66 12.42 -13.46
C GLY A 123 5.30 11.10 -13.91
N SER A 124 6.47 10.74 -13.36
CA SER A 124 7.11 9.43 -13.61
C SER A 124 6.29 8.24 -13.11
N GLU A 125 5.33 8.45 -12.22
CA GLU A 125 4.46 7.40 -11.70
C GLU A 125 3.29 7.12 -12.65
N ALA A 126 3.04 7.97 -13.66
CA ALA A 126 1.81 7.96 -14.46
C ALA A 126 1.60 6.62 -15.20
N GLU A 127 2.69 6.00 -15.65
CA GLU A 127 2.67 4.69 -16.31
C GLU A 127 2.09 3.59 -15.41
N ASN A 128 2.25 3.71 -14.09
CA ASN A 128 1.79 2.71 -13.11
C ASN A 128 0.49 3.14 -12.41
N ALA A 129 -0.09 4.30 -12.72
CA ALA A 129 -1.21 4.88 -11.99
C ALA A 129 -2.41 3.94 -11.88
N THR A 130 -2.87 3.42 -13.02
CA THR A 130 -4.00 2.48 -13.11
C THR A 130 -3.72 1.17 -12.36
N PHE A 131 -2.51 0.62 -12.51
CA PHE A 131 -2.11 -0.60 -11.80
C PHE A 131 -2.14 -0.39 -10.28
N LEU A 132 -1.55 0.71 -9.79
CA LEU A 132 -1.51 1.03 -8.37
C LEU A 132 -2.91 1.27 -7.81
N ALA A 133 -3.77 1.98 -8.54
CA ALA A 133 -5.15 2.25 -8.12
C ALA A 133 -5.96 0.95 -7.98
N ASN A 134 -5.91 0.06 -8.98
CA ASN A 134 -6.64 -1.21 -8.96
C ASN A 134 -6.10 -2.17 -7.88
N MET A 135 -4.78 -2.22 -7.72
CA MET A 135 -4.13 -3.03 -6.67
C MET A 135 -4.51 -2.54 -5.27
N LEU A 136 -4.49 -1.22 -5.04
CA LEU A 136 -4.89 -0.62 -3.77
C LEU A 136 -6.36 -0.80 -3.45
N ARG A 137 -7.24 -0.66 -4.45
CA ARG A 137 -8.66 -0.98 -4.33
C ARG A 137 -8.86 -2.43 -3.88
N SER A 138 -8.17 -3.36 -4.53
CA SER A 138 -8.22 -4.79 -4.18
C SER A 138 -7.70 -5.06 -2.77
N THR A 139 -6.63 -4.38 -2.37
CA THR A 139 -6.07 -4.46 -1.02
C THR A 139 -7.05 -3.90 0.03
N CYS A 140 -7.72 -2.77 -0.26
CA CYS A 140 -8.75 -2.20 0.60
C CYS A 140 -9.94 -3.14 0.77
N PHE A 141 -10.39 -3.82 -0.28
CA PHE A 141 -11.44 -4.83 -0.18
C PHE A 141 -11.04 -5.97 0.76
N ALA A 142 -9.78 -6.41 0.68
CA ALA A 142 -9.28 -7.48 1.53
C ALA A 142 -9.16 -7.10 3.02
N VAL A 143 -9.27 -5.81 3.37
CA VAL A 143 -9.30 -5.30 4.75
C VAL A 143 -10.59 -4.54 5.07
N GLU A 144 -11.66 -4.74 4.30
CA GLU A 144 -12.88 -3.93 4.41
C GLU A 144 -13.53 -4.00 5.80
N ASP A 145 -13.44 -5.14 6.48
CA ASP A 145 -13.96 -5.36 7.83
C ASP A 145 -13.34 -4.41 8.89
N HIS A 146 -12.22 -3.75 8.55
CA HIS A 146 -11.52 -2.80 9.42
C HIS A 146 -11.80 -1.34 9.07
N LEU A 147 -12.56 -1.09 7.99
CA LEU A 147 -12.98 0.24 7.58
C LEU A 147 -14.32 0.61 8.21
N ALA A 148 -14.52 1.91 8.45
CA ALA A 148 -15.82 2.43 8.80
C ALA A 148 -16.84 2.24 7.66
N VAL A 149 -18.12 2.08 8.00
CA VAL A 149 -19.20 1.77 7.04
C VAL A 149 -19.29 2.79 5.89
N ASP A 150 -19.05 4.08 6.18
CA ASP A 150 -19.05 5.12 5.16
C ASP A 150 -17.93 4.92 4.10
N LYS A 151 -16.77 4.40 4.53
CA LYS A 151 -15.64 4.08 3.65
C LYS A 151 -15.89 2.80 2.87
N GLN A 152 -16.50 1.79 3.49
CA GLN A 152 -16.92 0.56 2.80
C GLN A 152 -17.88 0.86 1.64
N LEU A 153 -18.88 1.71 1.89
CA LEU A 153 -19.83 2.13 0.85
C LEU A 153 -19.14 2.88 -0.30
N LYS A 154 -18.18 3.75 0.01
CA LYS A 154 -17.38 4.44 -1.01
C LYS A 154 -16.52 3.46 -1.81
N LEU A 155 -15.87 2.52 -1.14
CA LEU A 155 -15.04 1.49 -1.77
C LEU A 155 -15.85 0.63 -2.76
N ALA A 156 -17.06 0.23 -2.38
CA ALA A 156 -17.96 -0.54 -3.24
C ALA A 156 -18.37 0.22 -4.51
N ASN A 157 -18.41 1.55 -4.46
CA ASN A 157 -18.75 2.41 -5.60
C ASN A 157 -17.56 2.77 -6.49
N LEU A 158 -16.31 2.52 -6.06
CA LEU A 158 -15.15 2.69 -6.94
C LEU A 158 -15.21 1.60 -8.03
N GLU A 159 -15.04 1.98 -9.29
CA GLU A 159 -14.93 1.04 -10.41
C GLU A 159 -13.46 0.65 -10.66
N ALA A 160 -13.20 -0.29 -11.55
CA ALA A 160 -11.83 -0.59 -11.95
C ALA A 160 -11.44 0.40 -13.05
N LEU A 161 -10.28 1.04 -12.91
CA LEU A 161 -9.73 1.95 -13.91
C LEU A 161 -8.98 1.20 -15.02
#